data_AF-A0A522CVL4-F1
#
_entry.id   AF-A0A522CVL4-F1
#
_cell.length_a   1.000
_cell.length_b   1.000
_cell.length_c   1.000
_cell.angle_alpha   90.00
_cell.angle_beta   90.00
_cell.angle_gamma   90.00
#
_symmetry.space_group_name_H-M   'P 1'
#
loop_
_entity.id
_entity.type
_entity.pdbx_description
1 polymer ?
#
loop_
_entity_poly.entity_id
_entity_poly.type
_entity_poly.pdbx_seq_one_letter_code
_entity_poly.pdbx_strand_id
1 'polypeptide(L)'
;MRIVITGPKCSGKSTIGAKLAELTGLRFVETDTLLEEICARESGEPGTCREICAREGEPAFREWERRTVRELAGRDWCVIATGGGTMADPDSRRLLLEDSILILLKAPIHLLWERMQKTGLPPFLSCADGLQEFEARVSRLYESVEHLSDMTFTVTAENERDAHREIAEILSSLMSARMHSPSTFGEIIRTTTFGESHGPAVGAVMDGLPPGIPVSPADIQAELDRRRPGQSAVTTPRSEDDAVHILSGVFEGKTTGTPLCLVVYNRDQDSTKYEALREVFRPGHADFTFWKKYGMRDHRGGGRSSGRETAGRVAAGAVALSIVRKHGIAIFAFAQEIAGIEGTREDLSFIEKNPVRAADPERAGAMEEAVMTARREHDSVGGIVKLIVKNVPAGLGDPVFFKLDARLGAAFFSIGAVKGVEFGSGFAAARQRGSANNDPMDGTGFLSNNAGGILGGISSGADITARIAIKPTPSIARPQSTVDVRGAERAILIEGRHDPCIVPRVIPVIESMTALVLADALAIQEKIAGGRP
;
A
#
# COMPACT_ATOMS: atom_id res chain seq x y z
N MET A 1 -0.39 -11.71 16.08
CA MET A 1 -1.32 -10.58 16.35
C MET A 1 -2.27 -10.95 17.47
N ARG A 2 -2.42 -10.08 18.47
CA ARG A 2 -3.33 -10.25 19.62
C ARG A 2 -4.53 -9.31 19.50
N ILE A 3 -5.71 -9.73 19.95
CA ILE A 3 -6.86 -8.85 20.14
C ILE A 3 -7.10 -8.74 21.65
N VAL A 4 -6.85 -7.57 22.22
CA VAL A 4 -6.99 -7.33 23.66
C VAL A 4 -8.31 -6.64 23.91
N ILE A 5 -9.19 -7.27 24.68
CA ILE A 5 -10.48 -6.72 25.09
C ILE A 5 -10.39 -6.28 26.55
N THR A 6 -10.53 -4.98 26.77
CA THR A 6 -10.52 -4.37 28.11
C THR A 6 -11.82 -3.61 28.39
N GLY A 7 -12.02 -3.19 29.63
CA GLY A 7 -13.20 -2.49 30.10
C GLY A 7 -13.57 -2.86 31.54
N PRO A 8 -14.48 -2.10 32.18
CA PRO A 8 -14.89 -2.31 33.56
C PRO A 8 -15.39 -3.73 33.84
N LYS A 9 -15.35 -4.14 35.12
CA LYS A 9 -16.03 -5.37 35.55
C LYS A 9 -17.50 -5.31 35.13
N CYS A 10 -18.05 -6.43 34.64
CA CYS A 10 -19.41 -6.56 34.11
C CYS A 10 -19.70 -5.90 32.73
N SER A 11 -18.69 -5.38 32.02
CA SER A 11 -18.86 -4.84 30.66
C SER A 11 -19.05 -5.89 29.56
N GLY A 12 -18.93 -7.18 29.87
CA GLY A 12 -19.11 -8.27 28.90
C GLY A 12 -17.84 -8.74 28.19
N LYS A 13 -16.64 -8.35 28.64
CA LYS A 13 -15.34 -8.74 28.04
C LYS A 13 -15.24 -10.24 27.73
N SER A 14 -15.50 -11.10 28.72
CA SER A 14 -15.36 -12.54 28.58
C SER A 14 -16.36 -13.11 27.56
N THR A 15 -17.63 -12.69 27.67
CA THR A 15 -18.70 -13.12 26.77
C THR A 15 -18.45 -12.68 25.32
N ILE A 16 -18.11 -11.40 25.12
CA ILE A 16 -17.85 -10.84 23.79
C ILE A 16 -16.56 -11.44 23.23
N GLY A 17 -15.52 -11.57 24.04
CA GLY A 17 -14.23 -12.13 23.63
C GLY A 17 -14.31 -13.59 23.22
N ALA A 18 -15.03 -14.42 23.97
CA ALA A 18 -15.25 -15.82 23.61
C ALA A 18 -15.99 -15.96 22.28
N LYS A 19 -17.06 -15.18 22.07
CA LYS A 19 -17.80 -15.17 20.79
C LYS A 19 -16.98 -14.62 19.63
N LEU A 20 -16.17 -13.59 19.87
CA LEU A 20 -15.28 -13.03 18.86
C LEU A 20 -14.20 -14.05 18.47
N ALA A 21 -13.64 -14.77 19.43
CA ALA A 21 -12.70 -15.86 19.20
C ALA A 21 -13.33 -16.98 18.35
N GLU A 22 -14.58 -17.36 18.64
CA GLU A 22 -15.34 -18.32 17.84
C GLU A 22 -15.53 -17.85 16.39
N LEU A 23 -15.96 -16.60 16.19
CA LEU A 23 -16.15 -16.02 14.85
C LEU A 23 -14.85 -15.93 14.04
N THR A 24 -13.74 -15.64 14.71
CA THR A 24 -12.43 -15.43 14.07
C THR A 24 -11.59 -16.71 13.96
N GLY A 25 -11.98 -17.79 14.65
CA GLY A 25 -11.18 -19.01 14.77
C GLY A 25 -9.92 -18.85 15.64
N LEU A 26 -9.81 -17.78 16.41
CA LEU A 26 -8.65 -17.51 17.27
C LEU A 26 -8.81 -18.18 18.64
N ARG A 27 -7.69 -18.41 19.33
CA ARG A 27 -7.75 -18.93 20.71
C ARG A 27 -8.25 -17.85 21.67
N PHE A 28 -9.24 -18.17 22.50
CA PHE A 28 -9.66 -17.29 23.60
C PHE A 28 -8.82 -17.52 24.85
N VAL A 29 -8.40 -16.44 25.53
CA VAL A 29 -7.68 -16.47 26.80
C VAL A 29 -8.21 -15.39 27.73
N GLU A 30 -8.53 -15.75 28.96
CA GLU A 30 -8.84 -14.81 30.03
C GLU A 30 -7.64 -14.67 30.96
N THR A 31 -7.27 -13.43 31.30
CA THR A 31 -6.13 -13.19 32.20
C THR A 31 -6.37 -13.79 33.58
N ASP A 32 -7.60 -13.73 34.10
CA ASP A 32 -7.93 -14.21 35.45
C ASP A 32 -7.80 -15.75 35.50
N THR A 33 -8.35 -16.47 34.52
CA THR A 33 -8.17 -17.93 34.42
C THR A 33 -6.72 -18.34 34.26
N LEU A 34 -5.97 -17.62 33.40
CA LEU A 34 -4.55 -17.93 33.21
C LEU A 34 -3.73 -17.63 34.48
N LEU A 35 -4.08 -16.59 35.23
CA LEU A 35 -3.45 -16.30 36.52
C LEU A 35 -3.68 -17.44 37.51
N GLU A 36 -4.91 -17.94 37.61
CA GLU A 36 -5.26 -19.09 38.48
C GLU A 36 -4.47 -20.34 38.08
N GLU A 37 -4.34 -20.62 36.78
CA GLU A 37 -3.51 -21.72 36.25
C GLU A 37 -2.03 -21.55 36.58
N ILE A 38 -1.47 -20.35 36.40
CA ILE A 38 -0.06 -20.05 36.70
C ILE A 38 0.19 -20.18 38.20
N CYS A 39 -0.70 -19.63 39.03
CA CYS A 39 -0.58 -19.71 40.48
C CYS A 39 -0.62 -21.17 40.94
N ALA A 40 -1.62 -21.96 40.51
CA ALA A 40 -1.72 -23.37 40.86
C ALA A 40 -0.48 -24.17 40.44
N ARG A 41 0.07 -23.87 39.24
CA ARG A 41 1.27 -24.52 38.70
C ARG A 41 2.54 -24.18 39.47
N GLU A 42 2.69 -22.94 39.94
CA GLU A 42 3.93 -22.46 40.57
C GLU A 42 3.91 -22.54 42.10
N SER A 43 2.78 -22.24 42.75
CA SER A 43 2.63 -22.27 44.21
C SER A 43 2.21 -23.65 44.73
N GLY A 44 1.62 -24.49 43.88
CA GLY A 44 1.02 -25.77 44.27
C GLY A 44 -0.34 -25.64 44.97
N GLU A 45 -0.85 -24.41 45.14
CA GLU A 45 -2.13 -24.13 45.80
C GLU A 45 -3.14 -23.52 44.83
N PRO A 46 -4.05 -24.33 44.25
CA PRO A 46 -5.10 -23.79 43.38
C PRO A 46 -6.05 -22.90 44.16
N GLY A 47 -6.63 -21.92 43.48
CA GLY A 47 -7.63 -21.03 44.05
C GLY A 47 -8.08 -20.02 43.01
N THR A 48 -9.27 -19.48 43.20
CA THR A 48 -9.78 -18.38 42.37
C THR A 48 -8.99 -17.10 42.64
N CYS A 49 -9.00 -16.13 41.71
CA CYS A 49 -8.38 -14.82 41.92
C CYS A 49 -8.80 -14.16 43.25
N ARG A 50 -10.05 -14.38 43.70
CA ARG A 50 -10.56 -13.88 44.99
C ARG A 50 -9.88 -14.57 46.18
N GLU A 51 -9.69 -15.89 46.11
CA GLU A 51 -9.05 -16.68 47.17
C GLU A 51 -7.55 -16.40 47.22
N ILE A 52 -6.88 -16.34 46.07
CA ILE A 52 -5.46 -15.97 45.97
C ILE A 52 -5.21 -14.60 46.60
N CYS A 53 -6.03 -13.61 46.23
CA CYS A 53 -5.91 -12.25 46.78
C CYS A 53 -6.21 -12.21 48.30
N ALA A 54 -7.20 -12.97 48.78
CA ALA A 54 -7.51 -13.05 50.21
C ALA A 54 -6.41 -13.75 51.03
N ARG A 55 -5.74 -14.74 50.45
CA ARG A 55 -4.67 -15.53 51.09
C ARG A 55 -3.33 -14.77 51.10
N GLU A 56 -2.92 -14.22 49.97
CA GLU A 56 -1.56 -13.68 49.76
C GLU A 56 -1.50 -12.16 49.84
N GLY A 57 -2.65 -11.49 49.85
CA GLY A 57 -2.75 -10.04 49.86
C GLY A 57 -2.59 -9.41 48.47
N GLU A 58 -3.01 -8.14 48.36
CA GLU A 58 -3.02 -7.42 47.08
C GLU A 58 -1.63 -7.29 46.43
N PRO A 59 -0.53 -6.94 47.15
CA PRO A 59 0.78 -6.79 46.52
C PRO A 59 1.29 -8.07 45.84
N ALA A 60 1.07 -9.24 46.45
CA ALA A 60 1.45 -10.53 45.88
C ALA A 60 0.57 -10.86 44.67
N PHE A 61 -0.74 -10.62 44.77
CA PHE A 61 -1.68 -10.78 43.64
C PHE A 61 -1.29 -9.91 42.43
N ARG A 62 -0.83 -8.67 42.65
CA ARG A 62 -0.32 -7.81 41.57
C ARG A 62 0.89 -8.40 40.86
N GLU A 63 1.79 -9.08 41.58
CA GLU A 63 2.92 -9.74 40.92
C GLU A 63 2.46 -10.95 40.09
N TRP A 64 1.45 -11.69 40.55
CA TRP A 64 0.81 -12.72 39.73
C TRP A 64 0.17 -12.16 38.46
N GLU A 65 -0.50 -11.00 38.54
CA GLU A 65 -1.02 -10.29 37.35
C GLU A 65 0.13 -9.97 36.36
N ARG A 66 1.24 -9.39 36.85
CA ARG A 66 2.39 -9.06 35.98
C ARG A 66 3.01 -10.30 35.35
N ARG A 67 3.16 -11.40 36.09
CA ARG A 67 3.67 -12.67 35.55
C ARG A 67 2.77 -13.21 34.44
N THR A 68 1.47 -13.18 34.67
CA THR A 68 0.45 -13.60 33.70
C THR A 68 0.56 -12.79 32.42
N VAL A 69 0.71 -11.47 32.54
CA VAL A 69 0.88 -10.57 31.39
C VAL A 69 2.18 -10.86 30.63
N ARG A 70 3.30 -11.11 31.32
CA ARG A 70 4.56 -11.50 30.65
C ARG A 70 4.40 -12.79 29.85
N GLU A 71 3.68 -13.79 30.37
CA GLU A 71 3.39 -15.03 29.62
C GLU A 71 2.48 -14.75 28.41
N LEU A 72 1.45 -13.93 28.57
CA LEU A 72 0.53 -13.55 27.49
C LEU A 72 1.20 -12.73 26.40
N ALA A 73 2.17 -11.88 26.74
CA ALA A 73 2.91 -11.07 25.78
C ALA A 73 3.69 -11.93 24.77
N GLY A 74 4.08 -13.16 25.16
CA GLY A 74 4.71 -14.13 24.26
C GLY A 74 3.73 -14.94 23.41
N ARG A 75 2.41 -14.70 23.51
CA ARG A 75 1.39 -15.43 22.73
C ARG A 75 0.96 -14.62 21.51
N ASP A 76 0.68 -15.34 20.43
CA ASP A 76 0.14 -14.80 19.19
C ASP A 76 -1.16 -15.50 18.80
N TRP A 77 -1.94 -14.85 17.93
CA TRP A 77 -3.17 -15.40 17.32
C TRP A 77 -4.23 -15.78 18.36
N CYS A 78 -4.46 -14.86 19.29
CA CYS A 78 -5.44 -15.03 20.36
C CYS A 78 -6.26 -13.76 20.65
N VAL A 79 -7.44 -13.98 21.20
CA VAL A 79 -8.28 -12.96 21.83
C VAL A 79 -8.05 -13.04 23.33
N ILE A 80 -7.62 -11.93 23.93
CA ILE A 80 -7.29 -11.80 25.35
C ILE A 80 -8.35 -10.92 26.01
N ALA A 81 -9.14 -11.46 26.93
CA ALA A 81 -9.99 -10.65 27.81
C ALA A 81 -9.22 -10.31 29.09
N THR A 82 -9.03 -9.02 29.36
CA THR A 82 -8.25 -8.58 30.53
C THR A 82 -9.11 -8.50 31.79
N GLY A 83 -8.54 -8.83 32.94
CA GLY A 83 -9.10 -8.62 34.26
C GLY A 83 -9.26 -7.13 34.56
N GLY A 84 -10.13 -6.82 35.53
CA GLY A 84 -10.49 -5.42 35.83
C GLY A 84 -9.32 -4.56 36.34
N GLY A 85 -8.24 -5.19 36.82
CA GLY A 85 -7.04 -4.51 37.32
C GLY A 85 -5.85 -4.51 36.36
N THR A 86 -5.83 -5.39 35.37
CA THR A 86 -4.63 -5.71 34.57
C THR A 86 -4.12 -4.51 33.77
N MET A 87 -5.03 -3.71 33.21
CA MET A 87 -4.67 -2.56 32.36
C MET A 87 -4.36 -1.28 33.14
N ALA A 88 -4.56 -1.29 34.46
CA ALA A 88 -4.22 -0.15 35.32
C ALA A 88 -2.71 -0.02 35.55
N ASP A 89 -1.97 -1.14 35.52
CA ASP A 89 -0.51 -1.19 35.64
C ASP A 89 0.17 -0.78 34.32
N PRO A 90 1.03 0.27 34.30
CA PRO A 90 1.64 0.75 33.06
C PRO A 90 2.51 -0.27 32.31
N ASP A 91 3.25 -1.12 33.03
CA ASP A 91 4.12 -2.13 32.42
C ASP A 91 3.30 -3.24 31.77
N SER A 92 2.27 -3.71 32.47
CA SER A 92 1.32 -4.70 31.96
C SER A 92 0.62 -4.18 30.71
N ARG A 93 0.17 -2.93 30.74
CA ARG A 93 -0.43 -2.26 29.58
C ARG A 93 0.56 -2.18 28.41
N ARG A 94 1.80 -1.77 28.63
CA ARG A 94 2.82 -1.69 27.57
C ARG A 94 3.02 -3.05 26.87
N LEU A 95 3.15 -4.12 27.64
CA LEU A 95 3.40 -5.47 27.13
C LEU A 95 2.19 -6.05 26.35
N LEU A 96 0.97 -5.82 26.85
CA LEU A 96 -0.23 -6.30 26.16
C LEU A 96 -0.53 -5.53 24.88
N LEU A 97 -0.16 -4.23 24.83
CA LEU A 97 -0.45 -3.39 23.66
C LEU A 97 0.50 -3.61 22.48
N GLU A 98 1.72 -4.10 22.73
CA GLU A 98 2.66 -4.45 21.67
C GLU A 98 2.03 -5.45 20.69
N ASP A 99 2.08 -5.18 19.38
CA ASP A 99 1.52 -6.01 18.30
C ASP A 99 0.08 -6.51 18.51
N SER A 100 -0.76 -5.66 19.12
CA SER A 100 -2.15 -5.97 19.41
C SER A 100 -3.14 -4.97 18.82
N ILE A 101 -4.41 -5.35 18.77
CA ILE A 101 -5.55 -4.46 18.59
C ILE A 101 -6.25 -4.33 19.94
N LEU A 102 -6.33 -3.12 20.49
CA LEU A 102 -6.99 -2.85 21.77
C LEU A 102 -8.45 -2.43 21.56
N ILE A 103 -9.37 -3.22 22.11
CA ILE A 103 -10.81 -2.96 22.13
C ILE A 103 -11.20 -2.56 23.56
N LEU A 104 -11.63 -1.31 23.75
CA LEU A 104 -12.22 -0.84 25.00
C LEU A 104 -13.74 -1.00 24.97
N LEU A 105 -14.27 -1.82 25.87
CA LEU A 105 -15.70 -1.91 26.15
C LEU A 105 -16.11 -0.89 27.20
N LYS A 106 -17.00 0.03 26.81
CA LYS A 106 -17.70 0.94 27.70
C LYS A 106 -19.10 0.44 28.00
N ALA A 107 -19.65 0.82 29.14
CA ALA A 107 -21.07 0.63 29.45
C ALA A 107 -21.53 1.68 30.47
N PRO A 108 -22.84 2.01 30.51
CA PRO A 108 -23.39 2.88 31.53
C PRO A 108 -23.12 2.34 32.95
N ILE A 109 -22.71 3.22 33.87
CA ILE A 109 -22.35 2.83 35.26
C ILE A 109 -23.49 2.08 35.95
N HIS A 110 -24.73 2.54 35.81
CA HIS A 110 -25.89 1.91 36.45
C HIS A 110 -26.06 0.45 35.99
N LEU A 111 -25.83 0.16 34.70
CA LEU A 111 -25.90 -1.18 34.13
C LEU A 111 -24.80 -2.09 34.69
N LEU A 112 -23.58 -1.56 34.77
CA LEU A 112 -22.44 -2.28 35.35
C LEU A 112 -22.66 -2.59 36.83
N TRP A 113 -23.18 -1.63 37.59
CA TRP A 113 -23.47 -1.74 39.02
C TRP A 113 -24.55 -2.79 39.30
N GLU A 114 -25.67 -2.75 38.57
CA GLU A 114 -26.76 -3.72 38.71
C GLU A 114 -26.29 -5.16 38.45
N ARG A 115 -25.48 -5.37 37.39
CA ARG A 115 -24.89 -6.68 37.07
C ARG A 115 -23.95 -7.17 38.16
N MET A 116 -23.19 -6.26 38.76
CA MET A 116 -22.25 -6.59 39.81
C MET A 116 -22.95 -6.94 41.13
N GLN A 117 -24.06 -6.27 41.46
CA GLN A 117 -24.89 -6.65 42.61
C GLN A 117 -25.48 -8.07 42.45
N LYS A 118 -25.89 -8.45 41.24
CA LYS A 118 -26.39 -9.80 40.93
C LYS A 118 -25.32 -10.89 41.03
N THR A 119 -24.07 -10.56 40.70
CA THR A 119 -22.94 -11.52 40.69
C THR A 119 -22.11 -11.51 41.98
N GLY A 120 -22.39 -10.58 42.89
CA GLY A 120 -21.71 -10.42 44.17
C GLY A 120 -20.68 -9.29 44.16
N LEU A 121 -20.79 -8.40 45.16
CA LEU A 121 -19.86 -7.29 45.32
C LEU A 121 -18.48 -7.80 45.80
N PRO A 122 -17.37 -7.32 45.22
CA PRO A 122 -16.05 -7.49 45.81
C PRO A 122 -16.00 -6.96 47.25
N PRO A 123 -15.19 -7.57 48.14
CA PRO A 123 -15.11 -7.15 49.55
C PRO A 123 -14.80 -5.66 49.75
N PHE A 124 -13.94 -5.09 48.91
CA PHE A 124 -13.56 -3.67 48.96
C PHE A 124 -14.67 -2.69 48.51
N LEU A 125 -15.76 -3.19 47.89
CA LEU A 125 -16.94 -2.39 47.54
C LEU A 125 -18.12 -2.61 48.52
N SER A 126 -17.93 -3.44 49.55
CA SER A 126 -18.94 -3.70 50.59
C SER A 126 -18.88 -2.65 51.70
N CYS A 127 -18.92 -1.38 51.32
CA CYS A 127 -18.90 -0.21 52.21
C CYS A 127 -20.04 0.77 51.84
N ALA A 128 -20.30 1.76 52.71
CA ALA A 128 -21.38 2.74 52.51
C ALA A 128 -21.24 3.51 51.17
N ASP A 129 -20.02 3.76 50.71
CA ASP A 129 -19.70 4.52 49.50
C ASP A 129 -19.32 3.64 48.29
N GLY A 130 -19.70 2.35 48.30
CA GLY A 130 -19.24 1.37 47.31
C GLY A 130 -19.53 1.73 45.85
N LEU A 131 -20.64 2.44 45.56
CA LEU A 131 -20.96 2.90 44.20
C LEU A 131 -19.99 4.00 43.73
N GLN A 132 -19.69 4.97 44.60
CA GLN A 132 -18.77 6.07 44.28
C GLN A 132 -17.33 5.55 44.05
N GLU A 133 -16.89 4.60 44.87
CA GLU A 133 -15.58 3.95 44.68
C GLU A 133 -15.53 3.15 43.37
N PHE A 134 -16.63 2.50 42.98
CA PHE A 134 -16.72 1.82 41.70
C PHE A 134 -16.67 2.80 40.52
N GLU A 135 -17.43 3.90 40.58
CA GLU A 135 -17.40 4.98 39.59
C GLU A 135 -15.99 5.53 39.41
N ALA A 136 -15.30 5.85 40.51
CA ALA A 136 -13.92 6.34 40.47
C ALA A 136 -12.93 5.34 39.84
N ARG A 137 -13.17 4.03 39.98
CA ARG A 137 -12.34 2.99 39.33
C ARG A 137 -12.62 2.88 37.84
N VAL A 138 -13.89 2.97 37.43
CA VAL A 138 -14.28 2.97 36.02
C VAL A 138 -13.68 4.18 35.30
N SER A 139 -13.78 5.38 35.90
CA SER A 139 -13.19 6.60 35.35
C SER A 139 -11.67 6.48 35.20
N ARG A 140 -10.96 6.01 36.23
CA ARG A 140 -9.50 5.78 36.17
C ARG A 140 -9.11 4.79 35.06
N LEU A 141 -9.87 3.72 34.89
CA LEU A 141 -9.63 2.76 33.80
C LEU A 141 -9.75 3.45 32.45
N TYR A 142 -10.88 4.13 32.18
CA TYR A 142 -11.11 4.82 30.92
C TYR A 142 -10.03 5.87 30.62
N GLU A 143 -9.69 6.72 31.58
CA GLU A 143 -8.61 7.72 31.45
C GLU A 143 -7.28 7.07 31.04
N SER A 144 -6.99 5.89 31.58
CA SER A 144 -5.72 5.19 31.34
C SER A 144 -5.63 4.45 30.00
N VAL A 145 -6.74 4.07 29.36
CA VAL A 145 -6.73 3.20 28.17
C VAL A 145 -7.47 3.74 26.95
N GLU A 146 -8.40 4.69 27.10
CA GLU A 146 -9.23 5.15 25.97
C GLU A 146 -8.42 5.85 24.86
N HIS A 147 -7.39 6.61 25.24
CA HIS A 147 -6.49 7.24 24.26
C HIS A 147 -5.53 6.25 23.58
N LEU A 148 -5.49 5.01 24.06
CA LEU A 148 -4.64 3.93 23.55
C LEU A 148 -5.45 2.86 22.80
N SER A 149 -6.79 2.91 22.85
CA SER A 149 -7.63 1.92 22.19
C SER A 149 -7.70 2.18 20.68
N ASP A 150 -7.54 1.11 19.91
CA ASP A 150 -7.79 1.11 18.47
C ASP A 150 -9.30 1.21 18.18
N MET A 151 -10.11 0.73 19.13
CA MET A 151 -11.55 0.72 19.05
C MET A 151 -12.18 0.92 20.44
N THR A 152 -13.20 1.76 20.51
CA THR A 152 -14.06 1.89 21.70
C THR A 152 -15.49 1.50 21.32
N PHE A 153 -16.08 0.58 22.07
CA PHE A 153 -17.44 0.08 21.82
C PHE A 153 -18.30 0.22 23.09
N THR A 154 -19.46 0.85 22.98
CA THR A 154 -20.38 1.02 24.11
C THR A 154 -21.43 -0.09 24.11
N VAL A 155 -21.36 -0.96 25.12
CA VAL A 155 -22.34 -2.02 25.38
C VAL A 155 -23.52 -1.42 26.15
N THR A 156 -24.72 -1.63 25.62
CA THR A 156 -26.01 -1.27 26.21
C THR A 156 -26.88 -2.52 26.36
N ALA A 157 -28.01 -2.41 27.07
CA ALA A 157 -28.98 -3.50 27.16
C ALA A 157 -29.59 -3.88 25.80
N GLU A 158 -29.56 -2.96 24.83
CA GLU A 158 -30.17 -3.14 23.49
C GLU A 158 -29.23 -3.87 22.53
N ASN A 159 -27.92 -3.57 22.58
CA ASN A 159 -26.94 -4.09 21.60
C ASN A 159 -26.08 -5.24 22.12
N GLU A 160 -26.14 -5.59 23.40
CA GLU A 160 -25.22 -6.58 23.99
C GLU A 160 -25.25 -7.97 23.33
N ARG A 161 -26.38 -8.34 22.74
CA ARG A 161 -26.56 -9.63 22.06
C ARG A 161 -25.71 -9.71 20.79
N ASP A 162 -25.62 -8.61 20.06
CA ASP A 162 -24.99 -8.51 18.74
C ASP A 162 -23.63 -7.80 18.76
N ALA A 163 -23.23 -7.23 19.90
CA ALA A 163 -21.97 -6.50 20.08
C ALA A 163 -20.74 -7.23 19.50
N HIS A 164 -20.63 -8.54 19.67
CA HIS A 164 -19.54 -9.36 19.11
C HIS A 164 -19.46 -9.34 17.58
N ARG A 165 -20.59 -9.26 16.86
CA ARG A 165 -20.65 -9.19 15.40
C ARG A 165 -20.26 -7.80 14.91
N GLU A 166 -20.82 -6.76 15.51
CA GLU A 166 -20.46 -5.37 15.20
C GLU A 166 -18.97 -5.12 15.43
N ILE A 167 -18.44 -5.63 16.54
CA ILE A 167 -16.99 -5.59 16.83
C ILE A 167 -16.18 -6.33 15.77
N ALA A 168 -16.63 -7.51 15.31
CA ALA A 168 -15.93 -8.27 14.28
C ALA A 168 -15.86 -7.54 12.93
N GLU A 169 -16.92 -6.83 12.53
CA GLU A 169 -16.95 -6.02 11.29
C GLU A 169 -15.95 -4.86 11.34
N ILE A 170 -15.92 -4.13 12.46
CA ILE A 170 -14.98 -3.02 12.67
C ILE A 170 -13.54 -3.56 12.75
N LEU A 171 -13.33 -4.68 13.45
CA LEU A 171 -12.04 -5.35 13.55
C LEU A 171 -11.51 -5.77 12.17
N SER A 172 -12.36 -6.32 11.30
CA SER A 172 -11.98 -6.68 9.92
C SER A 172 -11.43 -5.47 9.16
N SER A 173 -12.07 -4.31 9.31
CA SER A 173 -11.62 -3.06 8.69
C SER A 173 -10.26 -2.60 9.24
N LEU A 174 -10.06 -2.66 10.56
CA LEU A 174 -8.79 -2.33 11.22
C LEU A 174 -7.66 -3.28 10.80
N MET A 175 -7.95 -4.58 10.71
CA MET A 175 -7.00 -5.59 10.26
C MET A 175 -6.62 -5.35 8.80
N SER A 176 -7.59 -5.11 7.92
CA SER A 176 -7.35 -4.82 6.51
C SER A 176 -6.41 -3.60 6.32
N ALA A 177 -6.65 -2.52 7.09
CA ALA A 177 -5.78 -1.35 7.08
C ALA A 177 -4.34 -1.66 7.54
N ARG A 178 -4.18 -2.57 8.50
CA ARG A 178 -2.86 -3.03 8.98
C ARG A 178 -2.20 -4.06 8.05
N MET A 179 -2.97 -4.72 7.19
CA MET A 179 -2.50 -5.76 6.26
C MET A 179 -2.15 -5.23 4.87
N HIS A 180 -2.46 -3.97 4.54
CA HIS A 180 -2.12 -3.39 3.24
C HIS A 180 -0.62 -3.10 3.13
N SER A 181 0.10 -3.96 2.41
CA SER A 181 1.51 -3.78 2.10
C SER A 181 1.70 -2.65 1.08
N PRO A 182 2.35 -1.51 1.43
CA PRO A 182 2.56 -0.41 0.51
C PRO A 182 3.51 -0.73 -0.66
N SER A 183 4.10 -1.94 -0.66
CA SER A 183 4.96 -2.46 -1.72
C SER A 183 4.25 -3.44 -2.65
N THR A 184 2.97 -3.73 -2.39
CA THR A 184 2.16 -4.70 -3.14
C THR A 184 1.04 -3.97 -3.89
N PHE A 185 0.85 -4.31 -5.16
CA PHE A 185 -0.15 -3.74 -6.06
C PHE A 185 -1.07 -4.82 -6.63
N GLY A 186 -2.37 -4.57 -6.72
CA GLY A 186 -3.39 -5.51 -7.24
C GLY A 186 -4.14 -6.27 -6.14
N GLU A 187 -5.26 -6.90 -6.51
CA GLU A 187 -6.17 -7.63 -5.62
C GLU A 187 -6.07 -9.15 -5.79
N ILE A 188 -6.25 -9.66 -7.01
CA ILE A 188 -6.12 -11.09 -7.34
C ILE A 188 -4.70 -11.36 -7.83
N ILE A 189 -4.28 -10.66 -8.88
CA ILE A 189 -2.91 -10.71 -9.39
C ILE A 189 -2.10 -9.65 -8.65
N ARG A 190 -1.45 -10.09 -7.57
CA ARG A 190 -0.73 -9.20 -6.65
C ARG A 190 0.74 -9.16 -7.01
N THR A 191 1.26 -7.97 -7.26
CA THR A 191 2.67 -7.73 -7.59
C THR A 191 3.34 -6.98 -6.46
N THR A 192 4.33 -7.61 -5.82
CA THR A 192 5.15 -7.00 -4.77
C THR A 192 6.53 -6.69 -5.31
N THR A 193 6.94 -5.41 -5.32
CA THR A 193 8.31 -5.05 -5.71
C THR A 193 9.26 -5.05 -4.51
N PHE A 194 10.55 -5.24 -4.76
CA PHE A 194 11.59 -5.16 -3.73
C PHE A 194 12.90 -4.61 -4.28
N GLY A 195 13.79 -4.24 -3.36
CA GLY A 195 15.15 -3.82 -3.63
C GLY A 195 15.33 -2.31 -3.75
N GLU A 196 16.56 -1.89 -3.49
CA GLU A 196 17.00 -0.50 -3.54
C GLU A 196 17.96 -0.27 -4.71
N SER A 197 18.04 0.98 -5.17
CA SER A 197 18.97 1.34 -6.27
C SER A 197 20.43 0.97 -6.02
N HIS A 198 20.86 0.97 -4.75
CA HIS A 198 22.22 0.61 -4.34
C HIS A 198 22.27 -0.68 -3.50
N GLY A 199 21.22 -1.51 -3.60
CA GLY A 199 21.19 -2.87 -3.06
C GLY A 199 21.71 -3.89 -4.09
N PRO A 200 21.85 -5.18 -3.72
CA PRO A 200 22.38 -6.20 -4.63
C PRO A 200 21.47 -6.49 -5.84
N ALA A 201 20.15 -6.25 -5.70
CA ALA A 201 19.18 -6.48 -6.75
C ALA A 201 17.91 -5.65 -6.54
N VAL A 202 17.12 -5.53 -7.60
CA VAL A 202 15.71 -5.14 -7.57
C VAL A 202 14.87 -6.22 -8.23
N GLY A 203 13.57 -6.24 -7.98
CA GLY A 203 12.72 -7.26 -8.59
C GLY A 203 11.25 -7.16 -8.20
N ALA A 204 10.52 -8.20 -8.57
CA ALA A 204 9.11 -8.35 -8.25
C ALA A 204 8.75 -9.80 -7.97
N VAL A 205 7.79 -10.00 -7.07
CA VAL A 205 7.09 -11.27 -6.86
C VAL A 205 5.64 -11.07 -7.28
N MET A 206 5.17 -11.87 -8.23
CA MET A 206 3.77 -11.91 -8.64
C MET A 206 3.10 -13.14 -8.03
N ASP A 207 1.97 -12.92 -7.36
CA ASP A 207 1.13 -13.96 -6.78
C ASP A 207 -0.30 -13.89 -7.34
N GLY A 208 -1.01 -15.02 -7.32
CA GLY A 208 -2.36 -15.15 -7.88
C GLY A 208 -2.42 -15.32 -9.41
N LEU A 209 -1.28 -15.56 -10.07
CA LEU A 209 -1.24 -15.95 -11.47
C LEU A 209 -1.82 -17.37 -11.65
N PRO A 210 -2.80 -17.59 -12.56
CA PRO A 210 -3.24 -18.93 -12.94
C PRO A 210 -2.08 -19.79 -13.48
N PRO A 211 -2.11 -21.13 -13.31
CA PRO A 211 -1.17 -22.01 -13.99
C PRO A 211 -1.36 -22.00 -15.51
N GLY A 212 -0.29 -22.24 -16.26
CA GLY A 212 -0.33 -22.43 -17.71
C GLY A 212 -0.16 -21.16 -18.56
N ILE A 213 0.09 -20.00 -17.96
CA ILE A 213 0.41 -18.76 -18.69
C ILE A 213 1.83 -18.87 -19.23
N PRO A 214 2.06 -18.73 -20.56
CA PRO A 214 3.40 -18.72 -21.13
C PRO A 214 4.24 -17.56 -20.56
N VAL A 215 5.46 -17.87 -20.15
CA VAL A 215 6.44 -16.89 -19.66
C VAL A 215 7.72 -17.05 -20.47
N SER A 216 8.03 -16.01 -21.25
CA SER A 216 9.25 -15.94 -22.05
C SER A 216 10.24 -14.98 -21.38
N PRO A 217 11.42 -15.45 -20.92
CA PRO A 217 12.47 -14.57 -20.43
C PRO A 217 12.90 -13.52 -21.46
N ALA A 218 12.86 -13.87 -22.76
CA ALA A 218 13.20 -12.95 -23.84
C ALA A 218 12.18 -11.81 -23.98
N ASP A 219 10.89 -12.10 -23.80
CA ASP A 219 9.84 -11.08 -23.87
C ASP A 219 9.96 -10.11 -22.68
N ILE A 220 10.26 -10.65 -21.48
CA ILE A 220 10.51 -9.83 -20.30
C ILE A 220 11.76 -8.96 -20.49
N GLN A 221 12.83 -9.53 -21.04
CA GLN A 221 14.06 -8.79 -21.31
C GLN A 221 13.83 -7.67 -22.32
N ALA A 222 13.03 -7.89 -23.37
CA ALA A 222 12.73 -6.86 -24.36
C ALA A 222 12.05 -5.62 -23.72
N GLU A 223 11.11 -5.83 -22.79
CA GLU A 223 10.46 -4.73 -22.06
C GLU A 223 11.42 -4.04 -21.09
N LEU A 224 12.29 -4.79 -20.39
CA LEU A 224 13.33 -4.23 -19.53
C LEU A 224 14.34 -3.40 -20.33
N ASP A 225 14.73 -3.88 -21.52
CA ASP A 225 15.60 -3.16 -22.44
C ASP A 225 14.93 -1.85 -22.86
N ARG A 226 13.64 -1.85 -23.22
CA ARG A 226 12.91 -0.61 -23.55
C ARG A 226 12.99 0.42 -22.41
N ARG A 227 13.01 0.00 -21.15
CA ARG A 227 13.12 0.89 -19.96
C ARG A 227 14.55 1.35 -19.67
N ARG A 228 15.55 0.55 -20.07
CA ARG A 228 16.96 0.70 -19.69
C ARG A 228 17.51 2.09 -20.09
N PRO A 229 18.33 2.74 -19.23
CA PRO A 229 19.06 3.95 -19.63
C PRO A 229 20.09 3.66 -20.74
N GLY A 230 20.59 4.72 -21.39
CA GLY A 230 21.79 4.64 -22.23
C GLY A 230 21.56 4.12 -23.64
N GLN A 231 20.30 3.99 -24.07
CA GLN A 231 19.96 3.56 -25.44
C GLN A 231 20.15 4.67 -26.47
N SER A 232 20.21 5.94 -26.04
CA SER A 232 20.24 7.10 -26.92
C SER A 232 20.84 8.33 -26.23
N ALA A 233 21.18 9.35 -27.02
CA ALA A 233 21.74 10.62 -26.52
C ALA A 233 20.80 11.40 -25.58
N VAL A 234 19.50 11.11 -25.62
CA VAL A 234 18.49 11.76 -24.75
C VAL A 234 18.36 11.11 -23.37
N THR A 235 19.04 9.99 -23.12
CA THR A 235 19.06 9.30 -21.82
C THR A 235 20.48 9.28 -21.22
N THR A 236 20.59 9.00 -19.92
CA THR A 236 21.87 8.86 -19.23
C THR A 236 22.67 7.68 -19.79
N PRO A 237 23.98 7.81 -20.07
CA PRO A 237 24.80 6.76 -20.68
C PRO A 237 25.28 5.70 -19.67
N ARG A 238 24.49 5.37 -18.64
CA ARG A 238 24.76 4.22 -17.77
C ARG A 238 24.38 2.94 -18.52
N SER A 239 25.21 1.91 -18.44
CA SER A 239 24.96 0.61 -19.03
C SER A 239 24.70 -0.38 -17.90
N GLU A 240 23.43 -0.63 -17.59
CA GLU A 240 23.04 -1.69 -16.66
C GLU A 240 22.41 -2.80 -17.51
N ASP A 241 22.98 -4.01 -17.59
CA ASP A 241 22.46 -5.06 -18.48
C ASP A 241 20.97 -5.39 -18.26
N ASP A 242 20.43 -5.06 -17.08
CA ASP A 242 19.04 -5.31 -16.65
C ASP A 242 18.58 -6.74 -16.94
N ALA A 243 19.49 -7.70 -16.76
CA ALA A 243 19.23 -9.11 -17.03
C ALA A 243 18.25 -9.70 -16.02
N VAL A 244 17.08 -10.14 -16.51
CA VAL A 244 16.07 -10.81 -15.68
C VAL A 244 16.47 -12.24 -15.33
N HIS A 245 16.25 -12.62 -14.08
CA HIS A 245 16.41 -13.97 -13.56
C HIS A 245 15.07 -14.41 -12.96
N ILE A 246 14.53 -15.52 -13.46
CA ILE A 246 13.30 -16.13 -12.93
C ILE A 246 13.70 -17.16 -11.87
N LEU A 247 13.31 -16.93 -10.62
CA LEU A 247 13.71 -17.79 -9.49
C LEU A 247 12.65 -18.83 -9.11
N SER A 248 11.37 -18.56 -9.37
CA SER A 248 10.26 -19.44 -8.98
C SER A 248 9.04 -19.24 -9.87
N GLY A 249 8.03 -20.09 -9.73
CA GLY A 249 6.71 -19.90 -10.34
C GLY A 249 6.62 -20.22 -11.83
N VAL A 250 7.71 -20.73 -12.45
CA VAL A 250 7.74 -21.20 -13.84
C VAL A 250 8.26 -22.63 -13.91
N PHE A 251 7.58 -23.46 -14.70
CA PHE A 251 8.03 -24.79 -15.11
C PHE A 251 7.72 -24.96 -16.60
N GLU A 252 8.69 -25.46 -17.38
CA GLU A 252 8.56 -25.64 -18.84
C GLU A 252 8.03 -24.40 -19.60
N GLY A 253 8.48 -23.21 -19.21
CA GLY A 253 8.10 -21.94 -19.84
C GLY A 253 6.66 -21.49 -19.54
N LYS A 254 6.00 -22.06 -18.53
CA LYS A 254 4.65 -21.68 -18.11
C LYS A 254 4.56 -21.43 -16.61
N THR A 255 3.64 -20.56 -16.20
CA THR A 255 3.33 -20.35 -14.78
C THR A 255 2.83 -21.64 -14.13
N THR A 256 3.20 -21.86 -12.87
CA THR A 256 2.81 -23.05 -12.10
C THR A 256 1.55 -22.84 -11.24
N GLY A 257 1.04 -21.61 -11.16
CA GLY A 257 -0.02 -21.24 -10.20
C GLY A 257 0.53 -20.81 -8.83
N THR A 258 1.84 -20.88 -8.62
CA THR A 258 2.52 -20.45 -7.38
C THR A 258 3.25 -19.11 -7.63
N PRO A 259 3.74 -18.43 -6.57
CA PRO A 259 4.42 -17.14 -6.72
C PRO A 259 5.59 -17.16 -7.74
N LEU A 260 5.53 -16.22 -8.69
CA LEU A 260 6.55 -15.96 -9.70
C LEU A 260 7.53 -14.90 -9.20
N CYS A 261 8.79 -15.27 -9.00
CA CYS A 261 9.83 -14.36 -8.54
C CYS A 261 10.76 -13.96 -9.70
N LEU A 262 10.88 -12.66 -9.94
CA LEU A 262 11.72 -12.03 -10.97
C LEU A 262 12.76 -11.14 -10.30
N VAL A 263 14.03 -11.37 -10.61
CA VAL A 263 15.18 -10.64 -10.05
C VAL A 263 16.00 -10.00 -11.15
N VAL A 264 16.41 -8.75 -10.93
CA VAL A 264 17.39 -8.03 -11.74
C VAL A 264 18.53 -7.60 -10.84
N TYR A 265 19.72 -8.16 -11.05
CA TYR A 265 20.91 -7.86 -10.25
C TYR A 265 21.51 -6.51 -10.65
N ASN A 266 21.96 -5.75 -9.65
CA ASN A 266 22.68 -4.50 -9.88
C ASN A 266 24.18 -4.80 -9.94
N ARG A 267 24.85 -4.49 -11.08
CA ARG A 267 26.27 -4.81 -11.30
C ARG A 267 27.21 -3.61 -11.18
N ASP A 268 26.76 -2.42 -11.57
CA ASP A 268 27.60 -1.21 -11.66
C ASP A 268 27.17 -0.12 -10.66
N GLN A 269 27.47 -0.34 -9.37
CA GLN A 269 27.19 0.64 -8.33
C GLN A 269 28.46 1.33 -7.84
N ASP A 270 28.59 2.60 -8.19
CA ASP A 270 29.60 3.49 -7.63
C ASP A 270 28.94 4.50 -6.69
N SER A 271 28.86 4.15 -5.40
CA SER A 271 28.25 4.99 -4.37
C SER A 271 29.12 6.19 -3.98
N THR A 272 30.40 6.24 -4.37
CA THR A 272 31.34 7.28 -3.91
C THR A 272 30.91 8.68 -4.33
N LYS A 273 30.28 8.79 -5.51
CA LYS A 273 29.75 10.05 -6.07
C LYS A 273 28.59 10.65 -5.26
N TYR A 274 27.98 9.88 -4.36
CA TYR A 274 26.85 10.31 -3.56
C TYR A 274 27.21 10.64 -2.11
N GLU A 275 28.45 10.43 -1.66
CA GLU A 275 28.84 10.67 -0.26
C GLU A 275 28.69 12.16 0.12
N ALA A 276 28.98 13.07 -0.81
CA ALA A 276 28.78 14.51 -0.61
C ALA A 276 27.30 14.89 -0.37
N LEU A 277 26.36 14.00 -0.68
CA LEU A 277 24.92 14.21 -0.52
C LEU A 277 24.37 13.64 0.79
N ARG A 278 25.21 13.03 1.63
CA ARG A 278 24.81 12.32 2.84
C ARG A 278 24.05 13.18 3.85
N GLU A 279 24.41 14.45 3.98
CA GLU A 279 23.81 15.34 4.99
C GLU A 279 22.78 16.32 4.41
N VAL A 280 22.61 16.37 3.09
CA VAL A 280 21.71 17.34 2.41
C VAL A 280 20.48 16.67 1.82
N PHE A 281 19.39 17.43 1.69
CA PHE A 281 18.21 16.99 0.95
C PHE A 281 18.27 17.53 -0.49
N ARG A 282 18.15 16.70 -1.51
CA ARG A 282 18.15 17.19 -2.90
C ARG A 282 16.78 17.79 -3.24
N PRO A 283 16.71 19.00 -3.81
CA PRO A 283 15.45 19.57 -4.27
C PRO A 283 14.74 18.63 -5.25
N GLY A 284 13.43 18.49 -5.07
CA GLY A 284 12.58 17.65 -5.91
C GLY A 284 12.75 16.13 -5.76
N HIS A 285 13.63 15.65 -4.87
CA HIS A 285 13.76 14.23 -4.49
C HIS A 285 13.00 13.90 -3.20
N ALA A 286 12.93 12.61 -2.88
CA ALA A 286 12.24 12.10 -1.69
C ALA A 286 13.09 12.17 -0.41
N ASP A 287 14.27 12.79 -0.43
CA ASP A 287 15.24 12.74 0.66
C ASP A 287 14.67 13.23 2.00
N PHE A 288 14.05 14.41 1.98
CA PHE A 288 13.45 15.02 3.17
C PHE A 288 12.26 14.20 3.69
N THR A 289 11.38 13.74 2.78
CA THR A 289 10.17 13.02 3.17
C THR A 289 10.50 11.62 3.71
N PHE A 290 11.49 10.92 3.14
CA PHE A 290 11.97 9.65 3.68
C PHE A 290 12.62 9.84 5.05
N TRP A 291 13.44 10.87 5.21
CA TRP A 291 14.03 11.21 6.51
C TRP A 291 12.96 11.49 7.56
N LYS A 292 11.93 12.28 7.24
CA LYS A 292 10.83 12.56 8.17
C LYS A 292 9.96 11.34 8.47
N LYS A 293 9.73 10.47 7.47
CA LYS A 293 8.88 9.28 7.63
C LYS A 293 9.57 8.15 8.39
N TYR A 294 10.85 7.89 8.10
CA TYR A 294 11.57 6.72 8.59
C TYR A 294 12.73 7.04 9.56
N GLY A 295 13.02 8.32 9.80
CA GLY A 295 14.19 8.75 10.57
C GLY A 295 15.53 8.54 9.86
N MET A 296 15.51 7.94 8.66
CA MET A 296 16.69 7.63 7.86
C MET A 296 16.37 7.66 6.37
N ARG A 297 17.42 7.80 5.54
CA ARG A 297 17.32 7.71 4.07
C ARG A 297 18.59 7.09 3.50
N ASP A 298 18.46 6.34 2.42
CA ASP A 298 19.61 5.86 1.67
C ASP A 298 20.16 6.96 0.76
N HIS A 299 21.20 7.65 1.24
CA HIS A 299 21.83 8.76 0.55
C HIS A 299 22.66 8.33 -0.66
N ARG A 300 22.98 7.02 -0.81
CA ARG A 300 23.81 6.50 -1.91
C ARG A 300 23.13 6.61 -3.27
N GLY A 301 21.86 7.01 -3.31
CA GLY A 301 21.07 7.18 -4.52
C GLY A 301 19.67 7.63 -4.18
N GLY A 302 18.64 7.01 -4.76
CA GLY A 302 17.24 7.22 -4.35
C GLY A 302 16.71 6.15 -3.38
N GLY A 303 17.56 5.19 -2.97
CA GLY A 303 17.12 4.02 -2.21
C GLY A 303 15.95 3.32 -2.92
N ARG A 304 14.85 3.11 -2.18
CA ARG A 304 13.58 2.56 -2.66
C ARG A 304 12.76 3.51 -3.53
N SER A 305 12.97 4.83 -3.42
CA SER A 305 12.25 5.84 -4.23
C SER A 305 12.84 6.06 -5.62
N SER A 306 13.98 5.42 -5.90
CA SER A 306 14.67 5.53 -7.19
C SER A 306 13.85 4.93 -8.33
N GLY A 307 13.98 5.52 -9.52
CA GLY A 307 13.49 4.92 -10.76
C GLY A 307 14.10 3.55 -11.10
N ARG A 308 15.09 3.06 -10.34
CA ARG A 308 15.56 1.67 -10.42
C ARG A 308 14.46 0.67 -10.03
N GLU A 309 13.60 1.02 -9.08
CA GLU A 309 12.49 0.18 -8.61
C GLU A 309 11.52 -0.19 -9.75
N THR A 310 11.37 0.68 -10.76
CA THR A 310 10.48 0.42 -11.90
C THR A 310 10.93 -0.74 -12.78
N ALA A 311 12.17 -1.22 -12.65
CA ALA A 311 12.59 -2.47 -13.30
C ALA A 311 11.75 -3.66 -12.81
N GLY A 312 11.44 -3.74 -11.52
CA GLY A 312 10.54 -4.77 -10.98
C GLY A 312 9.12 -4.65 -11.56
N ARG A 313 8.62 -3.42 -11.71
CA ARG A 313 7.31 -3.16 -12.31
C ARG A 313 7.26 -3.55 -13.78
N VAL A 314 8.29 -3.25 -14.55
CA VAL A 314 8.37 -3.60 -15.97
C VAL A 314 8.53 -5.11 -16.16
N ALA A 315 9.34 -5.77 -15.33
CA ALA A 315 9.48 -7.22 -15.38
C ALA A 315 8.14 -7.94 -15.13
N ALA A 316 7.40 -7.52 -14.09
CA ALA A 316 6.06 -8.04 -13.80
C ALA A 316 5.03 -7.63 -14.88
N GLY A 317 5.13 -6.40 -15.36
CA GLY A 317 4.29 -5.86 -16.42
C GLY A 317 4.40 -6.63 -17.73
N ALA A 318 5.59 -7.11 -18.09
CA ALA A 318 5.78 -7.96 -19.27
C ALA A 318 5.01 -9.30 -19.17
N VAL A 319 4.93 -9.89 -17.98
CA VAL A 319 4.11 -11.07 -17.72
C VAL A 319 2.62 -10.72 -17.84
N ALA A 320 2.18 -9.62 -17.22
CA ALA A 320 0.80 -9.14 -17.34
C ALA A 320 0.41 -8.78 -18.79
N LEU A 321 1.37 -8.27 -19.56
CA LEU A 321 1.19 -7.93 -20.97
C LEU A 321 0.86 -9.18 -21.80
N SER A 322 1.45 -10.33 -21.46
CA SER A 322 1.11 -11.61 -22.10
C SER A 322 -0.34 -12.03 -21.83
N ILE A 323 -0.89 -11.70 -20.65
CA ILE A 323 -2.27 -12.02 -20.26
C ILE A 323 -3.25 -11.13 -21.04
N VAL A 324 -3.03 -9.82 -21.06
CA VAL A 324 -3.94 -8.88 -21.75
C VAL A 324 -3.89 -9.05 -23.27
N ARG A 325 -2.71 -9.37 -23.84
CA ARG A 325 -2.57 -9.66 -25.29
C ARG A 325 -3.40 -10.87 -25.73
N LYS A 326 -3.53 -11.90 -24.88
CA LYS A 326 -4.42 -13.05 -25.16
C LYS A 326 -5.90 -12.66 -25.27
N HIS A 327 -6.29 -11.56 -24.64
CA HIS A 327 -7.62 -10.99 -24.74
C HIS A 327 -7.76 -9.99 -25.91
N GLY A 328 -6.75 -9.89 -26.78
CA GLY A 328 -6.75 -8.96 -27.91
C GLY A 328 -6.49 -7.50 -27.54
N ILE A 329 -6.19 -7.21 -26.27
CA ILE A 329 -5.93 -5.86 -25.77
C ILE A 329 -4.54 -5.41 -26.22
N ALA A 330 -4.47 -4.22 -26.81
CA ALA A 330 -3.21 -3.60 -27.22
C ALA A 330 -2.99 -2.29 -26.46
N ILE A 331 -1.81 -2.11 -25.88
CA ILE A 331 -1.44 -0.95 -25.07
C ILE A 331 -0.33 -0.19 -25.81
N PHE A 332 -0.51 1.12 -25.97
CA PHE A 332 0.47 2.03 -26.58
C PHE A 332 0.65 3.25 -25.69
N ALA A 333 1.89 3.61 -25.36
CA ALA A 333 2.20 4.91 -24.78
C ALA A 333 3.32 5.61 -25.55
N PHE A 334 3.24 6.94 -25.63
CA PHE A 334 4.21 7.75 -26.38
C PHE A 334 4.31 9.16 -25.84
N ALA A 335 5.42 9.83 -26.14
CA ALA A 335 5.61 11.24 -25.84
C ALA A 335 4.65 12.09 -26.69
N GLN A 336 3.62 12.64 -26.06
CA GLN A 336 2.71 13.61 -26.66
C GLN A 336 3.33 15.01 -26.63
N GLU A 337 4.07 15.33 -25.58
CA GLU A 337 4.73 16.62 -25.42
C GLU A 337 6.08 16.44 -24.71
N ILE A 338 7.10 17.14 -25.16
CA ILE A 338 8.35 17.32 -24.41
C ILE A 338 8.75 18.79 -24.47
N ALA A 339 9.07 19.38 -23.32
CA ALA A 339 9.50 20.78 -23.21
C ALA A 339 8.55 21.79 -23.88
N GLY A 340 7.22 21.57 -23.81
CA GLY A 340 6.23 22.45 -24.46
C GLY A 340 6.03 22.20 -25.96
N ILE A 341 6.76 21.28 -26.56
CA ILE A 341 6.62 20.92 -27.98
C ILE A 341 5.60 19.79 -28.07
N GLU A 342 4.39 20.11 -28.52
CA GLU A 342 3.28 19.16 -28.64
C GLU A 342 3.26 18.44 -30.00
N GLY A 343 2.98 17.13 -29.97
CA GLY A 343 2.68 16.30 -31.13
C GLY A 343 1.28 16.60 -31.68
N THR A 344 1.18 16.69 -33.00
CA THR A 344 -0.07 17.03 -33.72
C THR A 344 -0.63 15.86 -34.52
N ARG A 345 0.14 14.78 -34.67
CA ARG A 345 -0.24 13.54 -35.35
C ARG A 345 0.13 12.32 -34.53
N GLU A 346 -0.58 11.22 -34.78
CA GLU A 346 -0.42 9.97 -34.04
C GLU A 346 -0.17 8.81 -35.01
N ASP A 347 1.10 8.52 -35.30
CA ASP A 347 1.54 7.29 -35.97
C ASP A 347 2.13 6.32 -34.93
N LEU A 348 1.31 5.37 -34.48
CA LEU A 348 1.71 4.37 -33.48
C LEU A 348 2.88 3.49 -33.97
N SER A 349 3.08 3.35 -35.27
CA SER A 349 4.19 2.57 -35.84
C SER A 349 5.54 3.30 -35.75
N PHE A 350 5.53 4.58 -35.39
CA PHE A 350 6.73 5.42 -35.30
C PHE A 350 7.31 5.53 -33.89
N ILE A 351 6.57 5.11 -32.86
CA ILE A 351 6.93 5.26 -31.43
C ILE A 351 8.35 4.74 -31.16
N GLU A 352 8.69 3.52 -31.57
CA GLU A 352 10.01 2.93 -31.30
C GLU A 352 11.09 3.29 -32.33
N LYS A 353 10.79 4.16 -33.31
CA LYS A 353 11.72 4.56 -34.39
C LYS A 353 12.51 5.83 -34.07
N ASN A 354 12.28 6.44 -32.91
CA ASN A 354 12.92 7.69 -32.50
C ASN A 354 13.28 7.67 -31.00
N PRO A 355 14.31 8.41 -30.58
CA PRO A 355 14.85 8.30 -29.22
C PRO A 355 13.96 8.91 -28.14
N VAL A 356 13.05 9.82 -28.52
CA VAL A 356 12.09 10.44 -27.58
C VAL A 356 10.76 9.69 -27.47
N ARG A 357 10.58 8.62 -28.26
CA ARG A 357 9.36 7.82 -28.35
C ARG A 357 8.10 8.63 -28.61
N ALA A 358 8.20 9.63 -29.49
CA ALA A 358 7.05 10.36 -29.98
C ALA A 358 6.32 9.56 -31.07
N ALA A 359 5.00 9.76 -31.19
CA ALA A 359 4.21 9.20 -32.28
C ALA A 359 4.10 10.15 -33.50
N ASP A 360 4.65 11.36 -33.41
CA ASP A 360 4.61 12.37 -34.49
C ASP A 360 6.00 12.48 -35.17
N PRO A 361 6.17 11.96 -36.39
CA PRO A 361 7.43 12.06 -37.13
C PRO A 361 7.88 13.50 -37.40
N GLU A 362 6.95 14.44 -37.52
CA GLU A 362 7.26 15.85 -37.82
C GLU A 362 7.74 16.60 -36.57
N ARG A 363 7.39 16.12 -35.37
CA ARG A 363 7.72 16.78 -34.09
C ARG A 363 8.83 16.09 -33.30
N ALA A 364 9.09 14.81 -33.54
CA ALA A 364 10.09 14.03 -32.81
C ALA A 364 11.49 14.69 -32.81
N GLY A 365 11.94 15.19 -33.96
CA GLY A 365 13.26 15.85 -34.06
C GLY A 365 13.35 17.15 -33.25
N ALA A 366 12.26 17.92 -33.18
CA ALA A 366 12.21 19.15 -32.38
C ALA A 366 12.19 18.85 -30.88
N MET A 367 11.43 17.82 -30.46
CA MET A 367 11.45 17.32 -29.08
C MET A 367 12.84 16.83 -28.68
N GLU A 368 13.52 16.08 -29.56
CA GLU A 368 14.90 15.61 -29.33
C GLU A 368 15.87 16.77 -29.16
N GLU A 369 15.84 17.77 -30.05
CA GLU A 369 16.70 18.95 -29.96
C GLU A 369 16.45 19.76 -28.68
N ALA A 370 15.20 19.86 -28.22
CA ALA A 370 14.88 20.50 -26.94
C ALA A 370 15.49 19.76 -25.74
N VAL A 371 15.46 18.42 -25.73
CA VAL A 371 16.14 17.62 -24.70
C VAL A 371 17.66 17.83 -24.75
N MET A 372 18.24 17.85 -25.95
CA MET A 372 19.67 18.10 -26.12
C MET A 372 20.08 19.53 -25.76
N THR A 373 19.20 20.50 -25.92
CA THR A 373 19.38 21.89 -25.45
C THR A 373 19.43 21.94 -23.93
N ALA A 374 18.42 21.38 -23.25
CA ALA A 374 18.39 21.32 -21.79
C ALA A 374 19.65 20.64 -21.23
N ARG A 375 20.11 19.55 -21.86
CA ARG A 375 21.35 18.87 -21.50
C ARG A 375 22.58 19.78 -21.59
N ARG A 376 22.72 20.56 -22.67
CA ARG A 376 23.83 21.52 -22.86
C ARG A 376 23.77 22.66 -21.85
N GLU A 377 22.58 23.04 -21.42
CA GLU A 377 22.32 24.05 -20.39
C GLU A 377 22.45 23.51 -18.95
N HIS A 378 22.86 22.25 -18.81
CA HIS A 378 22.98 21.55 -17.53
C HIS A 378 21.64 21.43 -16.77
N ASP A 379 20.53 21.50 -17.48
CA ASP A 379 19.16 21.46 -16.96
C ASP A 379 18.41 20.20 -17.45
N SER A 380 17.11 20.12 -17.15
CA SER A 380 16.22 19.05 -17.57
C SER A 380 14.83 19.57 -17.96
N VAL A 381 14.10 18.75 -18.71
CA VAL A 381 12.74 19.03 -19.17
C VAL A 381 11.79 17.89 -18.82
N GLY A 382 10.52 18.24 -18.66
CA GLY A 382 9.42 17.30 -18.47
C GLY A 382 8.64 17.09 -19.77
N GLY A 383 7.44 16.55 -19.63
CA GLY A 383 6.55 16.36 -20.77
C GLY A 383 5.25 15.65 -20.40
N ILE A 384 4.49 15.30 -21.43
CA ILE A 384 3.22 14.59 -21.33
C ILE A 384 3.34 13.28 -22.12
N VAL A 385 3.02 12.17 -21.47
CA VAL A 385 2.84 10.87 -22.12
C VAL A 385 1.37 10.68 -22.43
N LYS A 386 1.03 10.31 -23.67
CA LYS A 386 -0.31 9.85 -24.03
C LYS A 386 -0.33 8.32 -24.03
N LEU A 387 -1.38 7.76 -23.42
CA LEU A 387 -1.69 6.35 -23.38
C LEU A 387 -2.94 6.10 -24.23
N ILE A 388 -2.91 5.04 -25.04
CA ILE A 388 -4.05 4.51 -25.79
C ILE A 388 -4.10 3.00 -25.54
N VAL A 389 -5.23 2.50 -25.04
CA VAL A 389 -5.48 1.06 -24.91
C VAL A 389 -6.66 0.69 -25.79
N LYS A 390 -6.41 -0.21 -26.73
CA LYS A 390 -7.39 -0.68 -27.71
C LYS A 390 -7.98 -2.03 -27.31
N ASN A 391 -9.20 -2.29 -27.79
CA ASN A 391 -9.92 -3.56 -27.64
C ASN A 391 -10.13 -3.99 -26.18
N VAL A 392 -10.25 -3.04 -25.25
CA VAL A 392 -10.64 -3.36 -23.88
C VAL A 392 -12.12 -3.76 -23.90
N PRO A 393 -12.52 -4.94 -23.43
CA PRO A 393 -13.92 -5.34 -23.40
C PRO A 393 -14.72 -4.38 -22.52
N ALA A 394 -15.99 -4.15 -22.85
CA ALA A 394 -16.89 -3.44 -21.96
C ALA A 394 -17.12 -4.24 -20.67
N GLY A 395 -17.14 -3.57 -19.52
CA GLY A 395 -17.46 -4.20 -18.24
C GLY A 395 -16.29 -4.42 -17.26
N LEU A 396 -15.07 -3.96 -17.56
CA LEU A 396 -13.95 -4.03 -16.61
C LEU A 396 -13.95 -2.83 -15.65
N GLY A 397 -13.81 -3.09 -14.36
CA GLY A 397 -13.78 -2.07 -13.30
C GLY A 397 -14.92 -2.23 -12.30
N ASP A 398 -14.93 -1.37 -11.28
CA ASP A 398 -15.94 -1.39 -10.21
C ASP A 398 -16.70 -0.06 -10.15
N PRO A 399 -17.93 -0.02 -9.61
CA PRO A 399 -18.77 1.17 -9.68
C PRO A 399 -18.42 2.28 -8.67
N VAL A 400 -17.69 1.99 -7.58
CA VAL A 400 -17.54 2.93 -6.45
C VAL A 400 -16.08 3.20 -6.08
N PHE A 401 -15.44 2.31 -5.31
CA PHE A 401 -14.10 2.57 -4.74
C PHE A 401 -12.94 2.05 -5.60
N PHE A 402 -13.21 1.07 -6.45
CA PHE A 402 -12.21 0.42 -7.29
C PHE A 402 -12.46 0.63 -8.78
N LYS A 403 -12.97 1.82 -9.13
CA LYS A 403 -13.19 2.24 -10.51
C LYS A 403 -11.93 2.04 -11.35
N LEU A 404 -12.09 1.68 -12.62
CA LEU A 404 -10.97 1.38 -13.50
C LEU A 404 -10.03 2.59 -13.67
N ASP A 405 -10.58 3.79 -13.85
CA ASP A 405 -9.85 5.05 -13.90
C ASP A 405 -9.18 5.40 -12.55
N ALA A 406 -9.80 5.04 -11.42
CA ALA A 406 -9.17 5.18 -10.10
C ALA A 406 -7.98 4.22 -9.94
N ARG A 407 -8.10 2.96 -10.36
CA ARG A 407 -7.01 1.97 -10.33
C ARG A 407 -5.86 2.36 -11.26
N LEU A 408 -6.17 2.76 -12.49
CA LEU A 408 -5.18 3.27 -13.44
C LEU A 408 -4.52 4.56 -12.93
N GLY A 409 -5.31 5.47 -12.36
CA GLY A 409 -4.82 6.70 -11.74
C GLY A 409 -3.84 6.40 -10.60
N ALA A 410 -4.19 5.50 -9.69
CA ALA A 410 -3.30 5.06 -8.60
C ALA A 410 -2.01 4.42 -9.15
N ALA A 411 -2.13 3.54 -10.16
CA ALA A 411 -1.00 2.97 -10.88
C ALA A 411 -0.06 4.05 -11.43
N PHE A 412 -0.59 5.07 -12.10
CA PHE A 412 0.22 6.14 -12.70
C PHE A 412 0.81 7.09 -11.65
N PHE A 413 0.03 7.53 -10.67
CA PHE A 413 0.53 8.39 -9.59
C PHE A 413 1.58 7.71 -8.71
N SER A 414 1.61 6.37 -8.68
CA SER A 414 2.67 5.62 -8.00
C SER A 414 4.02 5.64 -8.73
N ILE A 415 4.07 6.09 -9.99
CA ILE A 415 5.30 6.22 -10.77
C ILE A 415 6.00 7.53 -10.37
N GLY A 416 7.31 7.44 -10.11
CA GLY A 416 8.11 8.62 -9.79
C GLY A 416 7.99 9.71 -10.87
N ALA A 417 7.95 10.97 -10.42
CA ALA A 417 7.82 12.17 -11.25
C ALA A 417 6.45 12.43 -11.93
N VAL A 418 5.47 11.53 -11.81
CA VAL A 418 4.09 11.82 -12.27
C VAL A 418 3.46 12.90 -11.37
N LYS A 419 2.89 13.94 -11.98
CA LYS A 419 2.25 15.07 -11.28
C LYS A 419 0.80 15.33 -11.68
N GLY A 420 0.32 14.70 -12.75
CA GLY A 420 -1.07 14.81 -13.20
C GLY A 420 -1.44 13.63 -14.09
N VAL A 421 -2.71 13.24 -14.04
CA VAL A 421 -3.31 12.20 -14.86
C VAL A 421 -4.69 12.72 -15.27
N GLU A 422 -5.03 12.56 -16.54
CA GLU A 422 -6.37 12.84 -17.03
C GLU A 422 -6.79 11.78 -18.05
N PHE A 423 -8.09 11.44 -18.06
CA PHE A 423 -8.67 10.45 -18.97
C PHE A 423 -9.58 11.14 -19.99
N GLY A 424 -9.56 10.67 -21.24
CA GLY A 424 -10.36 11.23 -22.33
C GLY A 424 -10.13 12.72 -22.55
N SER A 425 -11.22 13.50 -22.50
CA SER A 425 -11.20 14.96 -22.57
C SER A 425 -10.50 15.61 -21.37
N GLY A 426 -10.41 14.91 -20.24
CA GLY A 426 -9.63 15.34 -19.10
C GLY A 426 -10.04 16.69 -18.54
N PHE A 427 -9.07 17.58 -18.27
CA PHE A 427 -9.36 18.93 -17.78
C PHE A 427 -10.15 19.79 -18.77
N ALA A 428 -10.16 19.45 -20.06
CA ALA A 428 -10.97 20.17 -21.05
C ALA A 428 -12.48 19.95 -20.82
N ALA A 429 -12.90 18.82 -20.24
CA ALA A 429 -14.30 18.51 -19.94
C ALA A 429 -14.93 19.55 -19.00
N ALA A 430 -14.15 20.09 -18.05
CA ALA A 430 -14.61 21.12 -17.11
C ALA A 430 -15.01 22.45 -17.79
N ARG A 431 -14.64 22.64 -19.05
CA ARG A 431 -14.98 23.83 -19.86
C ARG A 431 -16.11 23.57 -20.84
N GLN A 432 -16.64 22.35 -20.89
CA GLN A 432 -17.67 21.94 -21.84
C GLN A 432 -19.06 21.92 -21.20
N ARG A 433 -20.09 22.08 -22.03
CA ARG A 433 -21.47 21.77 -21.64
C ARG A 433 -21.72 20.28 -21.81
N GLY A 434 -22.64 19.70 -21.02
CA GLY A 434 -22.99 18.28 -21.14
C GLY A 434 -23.41 17.87 -22.55
N SER A 435 -24.10 18.74 -23.30
CA SER A 435 -24.49 18.48 -24.70
C SER A 435 -23.31 18.31 -25.67
N ALA A 436 -22.12 18.81 -25.31
CA ALA A 436 -20.90 18.67 -26.12
C ALA A 436 -19.98 17.56 -25.59
N ASN A 437 -19.99 17.31 -24.29
CA ASN A 437 -19.11 16.31 -23.66
C ASN A 437 -19.72 14.90 -23.62
N ASN A 438 -21.05 14.77 -23.62
CA ASN A 438 -21.68 13.45 -23.60
C ASN A 438 -21.31 12.69 -24.88
N ASP A 439 -21.01 11.39 -24.74
CA ASP A 439 -20.72 10.51 -25.88
C ASP A 439 -22.01 9.78 -26.32
N PRO A 440 -22.65 10.20 -27.43
CA PRO A 440 -23.87 9.54 -27.91
C PRO A 440 -23.55 8.17 -28.50
N MET A 441 -24.56 7.30 -28.56
CA MET A 441 -24.44 5.96 -29.13
C MET A 441 -25.43 5.75 -30.28
N ASP A 442 -25.05 4.89 -31.23
CA ASP A 442 -25.96 4.29 -32.20
C ASP A 442 -25.83 2.75 -32.21
N GLY A 443 -26.38 2.08 -33.22
CA GLY A 443 -26.33 0.61 -33.33
C GLY A 443 -24.91 0.03 -33.49
N THR A 444 -23.89 0.86 -33.70
CA THR A 444 -22.48 0.47 -33.87
C THR A 444 -21.62 0.76 -32.62
N GLY A 445 -22.15 1.50 -31.65
CA GLY A 445 -21.46 1.85 -30.41
C GLY A 445 -21.42 3.35 -30.15
N PHE A 446 -20.41 3.81 -29.40
CA PHE A 446 -20.20 5.23 -29.11
C PHE A 446 -19.71 5.99 -30.35
N LEU A 447 -20.29 7.16 -30.61
CA LEU A 447 -19.95 8.03 -31.73
C LEU A 447 -18.80 9.01 -31.43
N SER A 448 -18.46 9.17 -30.15
CA SER A 448 -17.33 9.95 -29.66
C SER A 448 -16.75 9.31 -28.40
N ASN A 449 -15.61 9.80 -27.92
CA ASN A 449 -14.90 9.20 -26.78
C ASN A 449 -14.33 10.26 -25.81
N ASN A 450 -15.16 11.24 -25.44
CA ASN A 450 -14.81 12.25 -24.43
C ASN A 450 -14.56 11.60 -23.05
N ALA A 451 -15.25 10.51 -22.74
CA ALA A 451 -15.05 9.73 -21.52
C ALA A 451 -13.70 8.98 -21.49
N GLY A 452 -13.03 8.82 -22.63
CA GLY A 452 -11.75 8.12 -22.72
C GLY A 452 -11.85 6.64 -22.37
N GLY A 453 -12.90 5.96 -22.84
CA GLY A 453 -13.10 4.53 -22.72
C GLY A 453 -13.60 4.04 -21.35
N ILE A 454 -13.81 4.94 -20.39
CA ILE A 454 -14.24 4.59 -19.02
C ILE A 454 -15.44 5.46 -18.64
N LEU A 455 -16.58 4.83 -18.33
CA LEU A 455 -17.81 5.52 -17.93
C LEU A 455 -18.34 4.91 -16.62
N GLY A 456 -18.62 5.76 -15.63
CA GLY A 456 -19.03 5.28 -14.31
C GLY A 456 -17.97 4.46 -13.56
N GLY A 457 -16.71 4.51 -14.02
CA GLY A 457 -15.63 3.68 -13.50
C GLY A 457 -15.49 2.30 -14.13
N ILE A 458 -16.24 2.02 -15.21
CA ILE A 458 -16.24 0.75 -15.92
C ILE A 458 -15.86 0.99 -17.39
N SER A 459 -15.08 0.10 -18.00
CA SER A 459 -14.73 0.21 -19.41
C SER A 459 -15.97 0.15 -20.30
N SER A 460 -16.05 1.04 -21.28
CA SER A 460 -17.20 1.17 -22.19
C SER A 460 -17.08 0.34 -23.47
N GLY A 461 -15.90 -0.22 -23.74
CA GLY A 461 -15.55 -0.86 -25.01
C GLY A 461 -14.87 0.07 -26.02
N ALA A 462 -14.93 1.39 -25.81
CA ALA A 462 -14.14 2.35 -26.58
C ALA A 462 -12.67 2.36 -26.11
N ASP A 463 -11.77 2.87 -26.94
CA ASP A 463 -10.34 2.98 -26.59
C ASP A 463 -10.16 3.75 -25.27
N ILE A 464 -9.42 3.18 -24.33
CA ILE A 464 -9.05 3.92 -23.12
C ILE A 464 -7.95 4.91 -23.49
N THR A 465 -8.16 6.19 -23.18
CA THR A 465 -7.17 7.23 -23.43
C THR A 465 -6.84 8.01 -22.18
N ALA A 466 -5.55 8.24 -21.95
CA ALA A 466 -5.08 9.05 -20.83
C ALA A 466 -3.89 9.92 -21.21
N ARG A 467 -3.72 11.05 -20.53
CA ARG A 467 -2.52 11.89 -20.58
C ARG A 467 -1.90 11.96 -19.18
N ILE A 468 -0.60 11.71 -19.11
CA ILE A 468 0.16 11.60 -17.86
C ILE A 468 1.28 12.65 -17.88
N ALA A 469 1.22 13.60 -16.95
CA ALA A 469 2.18 14.70 -16.84
C ALA A 469 3.40 14.28 -16.01
N ILE A 470 4.58 14.37 -16.62
CA ILE A 470 5.88 14.01 -16.03
C ILE A 470 6.67 15.28 -15.77
N LYS A 471 7.03 15.53 -14.50
CA LYS A 471 7.88 16.69 -14.16
C LYS A 471 9.32 16.49 -14.67
N PRO A 472 10.09 17.58 -14.85
CA PRO A 472 11.53 17.50 -15.15
C PRO A 472 12.32 16.69 -14.13
N THR A 473 13.44 16.11 -14.58
CA THR A 473 14.36 15.35 -13.72
C THR A 473 14.95 16.24 -12.62
N PRO A 474 14.78 15.94 -11.32
CA PRO A 474 15.21 16.87 -10.27
C PRO A 474 16.74 17.04 -10.14
N SER A 475 17.51 16.04 -10.57
CA SER A 475 18.97 16.11 -10.55
C SER A 475 19.50 16.82 -11.79
N ILE A 476 19.97 18.06 -11.59
CA ILE A 476 20.56 18.92 -12.62
C ILE A 476 21.94 19.42 -12.18
N ALA A 477 22.82 19.68 -13.14
CA ALA A 477 24.18 20.17 -12.89
C ALA A 477 24.22 21.71 -12.82
N ARG A 478 23.26 22.26 -12.09
CA ARG A 478 23.15 23.69 -11.75
C ARG A 478 23.13 23.86 -10.23
N PRO A 479 23.70 24.94 -9.67
CA PRO A 479 23.60 25.23 -8.24
C PRO A 479 22.15 25.34 -7.79
N GLN A 480 21.81 24.69 -6.68
CA GLN A 480 20.48 24.72 -6.08
C GLN A 480 20.57 24.96 -4.57
N SER A 481 19.63 25.72 -4.02
CA SER A 481 19.50 25.94 -2.58
C SER A 481 18.74 24.79 -1.91
N THR A 482 19.18 24.40 -0.73
CA THR A 482 18.54 23.38 0.10
C THR A 482 18.90 23.55 1.58
N VAL A 483 18.49 22.62 2.43
CA VAL A 483 18.91 22.50 3.83
C VAL A 483 19.55 21.14 4.10
N ASP A 484 20.42 21.10 5.11
CA ASP A 484 20.95 19.85 5.65
C ASP A 484 20.01 19.21 6.69
N VAL A 485 20.37 18.01 7.16
CA VAL A 485 19.62 17.26 8.17
C VAL A 485 19.46 18.00 9.51
N ARG A 486 20.27 19.05 9.77
CA ARG A 486 20.19 19.90 10.95
C ARG A 486 19.37 21.17 10.71
N GLY A 487 18.89 21.37 9.48
CA GLY A 487 18.10 22.53 9.07
C GLY A 487 18.93 23.75 8.67
N ALA A 488 20.25 23.63 8.53
CA ALA A 488 21.07 24.74 8.06
C ALA A 488 21.02 24.84 6.53
N GLU A 489 20.94 26.06 6.01
CA GLU A 489 20.95 26.32 4.57
C GLU A 489 22.26 25.87 3.92
N ARG A 490 22.14 25.24 2.75
CA ARG A 490 23.25 24.73 1.94
C ARG A 490 22.98 24.99 0.46
N ALA A 491 24.05 25.21 -0.30
CA ALA A 491 24.01 25.11 -1.75
C ALA A 491 24.51 23.71 -2.15
N ILE A 492 23.86 23.10 -3.14
CA ILE A 492 24.31 21.84 -3.73
C ILE A 492 24.47 21.99 -5.24
N LEU A 493 25.44 21.28 -5.78
CA LEU A 493 25.62 21.06 -7.21
C LEU A 493 25.68 19.56 -7.41
N ILE A 494 24.72 19.00 -8.15
CA ILE A 494 24.70 17.56 -8.37
C ILE A 494 25.52 17.27 -9.64
N GLU A 495 26.72 16.75 -9.43
CA GLU A 495 27.61 16.34 -10.50
C GLU A 495 27.30 14.93 -10.99
N GLY A 496 27.48 14.69 -12.29
CA GLY A 496 27.30 13.37 -12.90
C GLY A 496 26.33 13.38 -14.07
N ARG A 497 26.04 12.17 -14.56
CA ARG A 497 25.23 11.97 -15.76
C ARG A 497 23.79 11.67 -15.37
N HIS A 498 22.94 12.70 -15.37
CA HIS A 498 21.51 12.59 -15.12
C HIS A 498 20.72 12.62 -16.44
N ASP A 499 19.51 12.07 -16.42
CA ASP A 499 18.62 12.13 -17.57
C ASP A 499 18.14 13.57 -17.78
N PRO A 500 18.41 14.21 -18.94
CA PRO A 500 17.85 15.52 -19.26
C PRO A 500 16.33 15.45 -19.49
N CYS A 501 15.79 14.27 -19.79
CA CYS A 501 14.35 14.01 -19.88
C CYS A 501 14.07 12.54 -19.57
N ILE A 502 13.17 12.27 -18.62
CA ILE A 502 12.78 10.89 -18.24
C ILE A 502 11.55 10.36 -19.00
N VAL A 503 10.88 11.19 -19.79
CA VAL A 503 9.66 10.82 -20.54
C VAL A 503 9.84 9.52 -21.34
N PRO A 504 10.90 9.34 -22.15
CA PRO A 504 11.06 8.12 -22.95
C PRO A 504 11.18 6.85 -22.11
N ARG A 505 11.76 6.98 -20.90
CA ARG A 505 12.00 5.86 -19.97
C ARG A 505 10.76 5.49 -19.15
N VAL A 506 9.86 6.45 -18.93
CA VAL A 506 8.62 6.23 -18.18
C VAL A 506 7.55 5.53 -19.03
N ILE A 507 7.63 5.64 -20.37
CA ILE A 507 6.67 5.00 -21.30
C ILE A 507 6.49 3.49 -21.04
N PRO A 508 7.54 2.64 -21.04
CA PRO A 508 7.37 1.21 -20.75
C PRO A 508 6.83 0.93 -19.35
N VAL A 509 7.10 1.82 -18.39
CA VAL A 509 6.56 1.71 -17.01
C VAL A 509 5.06 1.98 -17.01
N ILE A 510 4.59 3.00 -17.74
CA ILE A 510 3.15 3.29 -17.89
C ILE A 510 2.46 2.09 -18.53
N GLU A 511 2.98 1.57 -19.64
CA GLU A 511 2.40 0.40 -20.32
C GLU A 511 2.33 -0.82 -19.41
N SER A 512 3.41 -1.07 -18.66
CA SER A 512 3.50 -2.16 -17.68
C SER A 512 2.47 -2.02 -16.55
N MET A 513 2.33 -0.83 -15.99
CA MET A 513 1.35 -0.56 -14.94
C MET A 513 -0.09 -0.65 -15.46
N THR A 514 -0.35 -0.23 -16.69
CA THR A 514 -1.64 -0.44 -17.36
C THR A 514 -1.93 -1.94 -17.54
N ALA A 515 -0.95 -2.71 -18.01
CA ALA A 515 -1.10 -4.16 -18.18
C ALA A 515 -1.41 -4.86 -16.86
N LEU A 516 -0.74 -4.48 -15.77
CA LEU A 516 -1.00 -5.01 -14.43
C LEU A 516 -2.44 -4.73 -13.96
N VAL A 517 -2.92 -3.49 -14.12
CA VAL A 517 -4.29 -3.13 -13.76
C VAL A 517 -5.33 -3.91 -14.57
N LEU A 518 -5.12 -4.03 -15.89
CA LEU A 518 -6.07 -4.70 -16.77
C LEU A 518 -6.06 -6.22 -16.57
N ALA A 519 -4.90 -6.82 -16.34
CA ALA A 519 -4.80 -8.25 -16.02
C ALA A 519 -5.54 -8.59 -14.71
N ASP A 520 -5.38 -7.75 -13.67
CA ASP A 520 -6.10 -7.92 -12.41
C ASP A 520 -7.61 -7.69 -12.56
N ALA A 521 -8.02 -6.66 -13.31
CA ALA A 521 -9.43 -6.39 -13.60
C ALA A 521 -10.10 -7.54 -14.37
N LEU A 522 -9.40 -8.15 -15.34
CA LEU A 522 -9.87 -9.35 -16.03
C LEU A 522 -10.06 -10.52 -15.06
N ALA A 523 -9.08 -10.79 -14.19
CA ALA A 523 -9.16 -11.86 -13.21
C ALA A 523 -10.33 -11.65 -12.21
N ILE A 524 -10.59 -10.40 -11.81
CA ILE A 524 -11.72 -10.05 -10.96
C ILE A 524 -13.04 -10.33 -11.70
N GLN A 525 -13.13 -9.89 -12.95
CA GLN A 525 -14.33 -10.09 -13.76
C GLN A 525 -14.63 -11.57 -13.98
N GLU A 526 -13.62 -12.39 -14.29
CA GLU A 526 -13.75 -13.86 -14.44
C GLU A 526 -14.29 -14.51 -13.15
N LYS A 527 -13.81 -14.05 -11.99
CA LYS A 527 -14.25 -14.55 -10.67
C LYS A 527 -15.70 -14.17 -10.37
N ILE A 528 -16.12 -12.94 -10.70
CA ILE A 528 -17.51 -12.49 -10.52
C ILE A 528 -18.47 -13.25 -11.45
N ALA A 529 -18.07 -13.45 -12.72
CA ALA A 529 -18.88 -14.15 -13.71
C ALA A 529 -19.03 -15.67 -13.43
N GLY A 530 -18.26 -16.21 -12.48
CA GLY A 530 -18.28 -17.63 -12.13
C GLY A 530 -17.81 -18.52 -13.29
N GLY A 531 -16.90 -18.02 -14.13
CA GLY A 531 -16.43 -18.73 -15.33
C GLY A 531 -17.44 -18.81 -16.49
N ARG A 532 -18.51 -18.00 -16.49
CA ARG A 532 -19.35 -17.82 -17.67
C ARG A 532 -18.70 -16.76 -18.59
N PRO A 533 -18.62 -17.03 -19.90
CA PRO A 533 -17.93 -16.17 -20.86
C PRO A 533 -18.56 -14.78 -21.00
#